data_AF-A0A525CM58-F1
#
_entry.id   AF-A0A525CM58-F1
#
_cell.length_a   1.000
_cell.length_b   1.000
_cell.length_c   1.000
_cell.angle_alpha   90.00
_cell.angle_beta   90.00
_cell.angle_gamma   90.00
#
_symmetry.space_group_name_H-M   'P 1'
#
loop_
_entity.id
_entity.type
_entity.pdbx_description
1 polymer ?
#
loop_
_entity_poly.entity_id
_entity_poly.type
_entity_poly.pdbx_seq_one_letter_code
_entity_poly.pdbx_strand_id
1 'polypeptide(L)'
;MDESKSYNVNFFKPSTPFLKENIRAIVIGLVIWGVATYGFQILLRIMETPTPEASYVSYQQVAPKLTQGSATTDDLVVAANTYLHLLGKGAATLKNEALRNAFTSTVYALLSDAEKKTLLTVAGQVASDKSANVDFINTALGITDNKAMMAVVPYALTTITPDKMAVTDASLAPLMEKYFIHNQSVLTDTIVFGFPFHYLYTALFLLVLFVLICLIYCQVIDRLMKKYGMESSYE
;
A
#
# COMPACT_ATOMS: atom_id res chain seq x y z
N MET A 1 -39.74 -55.03 2.15
CA MET A 1 -39.18 -53.90 1.40
C MET A 1 -39.33 -52.69 2.30
N ASP A 2 -38.33 -52.40 3.11
CA ASP A 2 -38.36 -51.23 3.99
C ASP A 2 -38.28 -49.97 3.13
N GLU A 3 -39.28 -49.10 3.30
CA GLU A 3 -39.33 -47.78 2.69
C GLU A 3 -38.07 -47.00 3.06
N SER A 4 -37.27 -46.66 2.05
CA SER A 4 -36.14 -45.74 2.21
C SER A 4 -36.68 -44.38 2.62
N LYS A 5 -36.75 -44.11 3.94
CA LYS A 5 -37.05 -42.78 4.49
C LYS A 5 -36.09 -41.79 3.87
N SER A 6 -36.59 -40.96 2.95
CA SER A 6 -35.80 -39.92 2.30
C SER A 6 -35.40 -38.89 3.36
N TYR A 7 -34.12 -38.91 3.75
CA TYR A 7 -33.58 -37.97 4.71
C TYR A 7 -33.42 -36.61 4.03
N ASN A 8 -34.49 -35.80 4.05
CA ASN A 8 -34.44 -34.46 3.47
C ASN A 8 -33.75 -33.50 4.45
N VAL A 9 -32.44 -33.30 4.23
CA VAL A 9 -31.62 -32.37 5.02
C VAL A 9 -31.78 -30.97 4.44
N ASN A 10 -32.52 -30.10 5.12
CA ASN A 10 -32.62 -28.70 4.77
C ASN A 10 -31.90 -27.83 5.81
N PHE A 11 -30.83 -27.14 5.39
CA PHE A 11 -30.05 -26.25 6.24
C PHE A 11 -30.86 -25.06 6.77
N PHE A 12 -31.81 -24.55 5.99
CA PHE A 12 -32.62 -23.38 6.36
C PHE A 12 -33.93 -23.76 7.08
N LYS A 13 -34.31 -25.04 7.04
CA LYS A 13 -35.52 -25.57 7.69
C LYS A 13 -35.23 -26.92 8.35
N PRO A 14 -34.46 -26.93 9.47
CA PRO A 14 -34.14 -28.17 10.15
C PRO A 14 -35.37 -28.85 10.76
N SER A 15 -35.60 -30.09 10.36
CA SER A 15 -36.75 -30.89 10.76
C SER A 15 -36.54 -31.64 12.08
N THR A 16 -35.31 -32.10 12.37
CA THR A 16 -35.00 -32.88 13.58
C THR A 16 -34.40 -32.02 14.70
N PRO A 17 -34.60 -32.36 15.99
CA PRO A 17 -33.97 -31.66 17.12
C PRO A 17 -32.44 -31.64 17.03
N PHE A 18 -31.82 -32.74 16.61
CA PHE A 18 -30.37 -32.81 16.36
C PHE A 18 -29.91 -31.79 15.30
N LEU A 19 -30.60 -31.72 14.16
CA LEU A 19 -30.20 -30.85 13.06
C LEU A 19 -30.31 -29.37 13.46
N LYS A 20 -31.31 -29.01 14.29
CA LYS A 20 -31.43 -27.65 14.87
C LYS A 20 -30.22 -27.27 15.71
N GLU A 21 -29.78 -28.17 16.60
CA GLU A 21 -28.62 -27.92 17.46
C GLU A 21 -27.30 -27.90 16.67
N ASN A 22 -27.16 -28.77 15.67
CA ASN A 22 -26.01 -28.79 14.76
C ASN A 22 -25.89 -27.46 13.99
N ILE A 23 -26.95 -27.01 13.30
CA ILE A 23 -26.92 -25.74 12.56
C ILE A 23 -26.60 -24.57 13.49
N ARG A 24 -27.11 -24.58 14.73
CA ARG A 24 -26.76 -23.53 15.71
C ARG A 24 -25.25 -23.50 15.97
N ALA A 25 -24.59 -24.65 16.12
CA ALA A 25 -23.14 -24.72 16.30
C ALA A 25 -22.39 -24.19 15.07
N ILE A 26 -22.82 -24.57 13.86
CA ILE A 26 -22.26 -24.07 12.59
C ILE A 26 -22.41 -22.54 12.50
N VAL A 27 -23.61 -22.01 12.77
CA VAL A 27 -23.89 -20.56 12.69
C VAL A 27 -23.05 -19.79 13.71
N ILE A 28 -22.89 -20.30 14.94
CA ILE A 28 -22.01 -19.66 15.94
C ILE A 28 -20.57 -19.60 15.43
N GLY A 29 -20.04 -20.72 14.91
CA GLY A 29 -18.69 -20.75 14.35
C GLY A 29 -18.51 -19.78 13.18
N LEU A 30 -19.47 -19.73 12.27
CA LEU A 30 -19.48 -18.79 11.15
C LEU A 30 -19.54 -17.32 11.61
N VAL A 31 -20.34 -17.01 12.64
CA VAL A 31 -20.41 -15.66 13.20
C VAL A 31 -19.10 -15.26 13.84
N ILE A 32 -18.48 -16.14 14.63
CA ILE A 32 -17.17 -15.87 15.25
C ILE A 32 -16.12 -15.61 14.17
N TRP A 33 -16.02 -16.49 13.18
CA TRP A 33 -15.10 -16.34 12.06
C TRP A 33 -15.36 -15.04 11.27
N GLY A 34 -16.63 -14.74 10.99
CA GLY A 34 -17.04 -13.54 10.27
C GLY A 34 -16.70 -12.27 11.03
N VAL A 35 -16.97 -12.21 12.33
CA VAL A 35 -16.60 -11.07 13.18
C VAL A 35 -15.08 -10.93 13.27
N ALA A 36 -14.33 -12.01 13.44
CA ALA A 36 -12.87 -11.92 13.50
C ALA A 36 -12.25 -11.46 12.18
N THR A 37 -12.81 -11.91 11.04
CA THR A 37 -12.30 -11.58 9.71
C THR A 37 -12.69 -10.17 9.29
N TYR A 38 -13.99 -9.84 9.32
CA TYR A 38 -14.50 -8.55 8.85
C TYR A 38 -14.46 -7.47 9.92
N GLY A 39 -14.67 -7.82 11.19
CA GLY A 39 -14.59 -6.87 12.30
C GLY A 39 -13.20 -6.28 12.46
N PHE A 40 -12.15 -7.06 12.20
CA PHE A 40 -10.79 -6.53 12.16
C PHE A 40 -10.58 -5.52 11.03
N GLN A 41 -11.10 -5.79 9.82
CA GLN A 41 -11.02 -4.85 8.69
C GLN A 41 -11.78 -3.54 8.97
N ILE A 42 -12.96 -3.65 9.60
CA ILE A 42 -13.74 -2.49 10.02
C ILE A 42 -12.98 -1.71 11.10
N LEU A 43 -12.37 -2.41 12.07
CA LEU A 43 -11.59 -1.78 13.13
C LEU A 43 -10.38 -1.02 12.56
N LEU A 44 -9.64 -1.61 11.62
CA LEU A 44 -8.56 -0.92 10.90
C LEU A 44 -9.09 0.37 10.26
N ARG A 45 -10.20 0.29 9.54
CA ARG A 45 -10.77 1.46 8.86
C ARG A 45 -11.20 2.57 9.82
N ILE A 46 -11.65 2.22 11.02
CA ILE A 46 -12.04 3.19 12.06
C ILE A 46 -10.81 3.82 12.73
N MET A 47 -9.74 3.05 12.92
CA MET A 47 -8.53 3.49 13.63
C MET A 47 -7.50 4.19 12.74
N GLU A 48 -7.62 4.05 11.41
CA GLU A 48 -6.74 4.68 10.44
C GLU A 48 -6.86 6.21 10.43
N THR A 49 -5.71 6.88 10.53
CA THR A 49 -5.58 8.33 10.35
C THR A 49 -4.70 8.66 9.15
N PRO A 50 -5.09 9.63 8.30
CA PRO A 50 -4.28 10.06 7.17
C PRO A 50 -3.00 10.73 7.67
N THR A 51 -1.86 10.10 7.44
CA THR A 51 -0.55 10.54 7.92
C THR A 51 0.34 10.86 6.73
N PRO A 52 0.83 12.11 6.59
CA PRO A 52 1.73 12.47 5.51
C PRO A 52 3.15 11.92 5.74
N GLU A 53 3.79 11.47 4.67
CA GLU A 53 5.21 11.09 4.70
C GLU A 53 6.12 12.30 4.96
N ALA A 54 7.28 12.05 5.59
CA ALA A 54 8.26 13.08 5.93
C ALA A 54 8.71 13.91 4.72
N SER A 55 8.92 13.28 3.54
CA SER A 55 9.30 14.00 2.31
C SER A 55 8.23 15.02 1.89
N TYR A 56 6.95 14.69 2.06
CA TYR A 56 5.86 15.58 1.70
C TYR A 56 5.69 16.72 2.70
N VAL A 57 5.90 16.47 3.99
CA VAL A 57 5.93 17.54 5.01
C VAL A 57 7.04 18.55 4.70
N SER A 58 8.24 18.08 4.34
CA SER A 58 9.33 18.97 3.90
C SER A 58 8.96 19.74 2.64
N TYR A 59 8.30 19.10 1.68
CA TYR A 59 7.83 19.77 0.47
C TYR A 59 6.80 20.86 0.76
N GLN A 60 5.84 20.64 1.67
CA GLN A 60 4.83 21.63 2.04
C GLN A 60 5.44 22.93 2.56
N GLN A 61 6.62 22.87 3.18
CA GLN A 61 7.36 24.05 3.66
C GLN A 61 8.00 24.84 2.51
N VAL A 62 8.43 24.17 1.43
CA VAL A 62 9.12 24.81 0.30
C VAL A 62 8.18 25.19 -0.83
N ALA A 63 7.04 24.51 -0.98
CA ALA A 63 6.09 24.72 -2.08
C ALA A 63 5.64 26.18 -2.26
N PRO A 64 5.34 26.96 -1.20
CA PRO A 64 5.00 28.38 -1.36
C PRO A 64 6.17 29.23 -1.88
N LYS A 65 7.41 28.87 -1.56
CA LYS A 65 8.60 29.57 -2.04
C LYS A 65 8.86 29.29 -3.52
N LEU A 66 8.56 28.08 -3.98
CA LEU A 66 8.67 27.70 -5.39
C LEU A 66 7.70 28.49 -6.26
N THR A 67 6.45 28.69 -5.82
CA THR A 67 5.45 29.47 -6.57
C THR A 67 5.75 30.95 -6.57
N GLN A 68 6.37 31.47 -5.50
CA GLN A 68 6.76 32.88 -5.38
C GLN A 68 8.10 33.22 -6.04
N GLY A 69 8.86 32.22 -6.49
CA GLY A 69 10.20 32.42 -7.07
C GLY A 69 11.26 32.85 -6.05
N SER A 70 11.01 32.65 -4.75
CA SER A 70 11.91 33.01 -3.64
C SER A 70 12.67 31.81 -3.06
N ALA A 71 12.62 30.66 -3.74
CA ALA A 71 13.24 29.43 -3.30
C ALA A 71 14.77 29.50 -3.35
N THR A 72 15.42 29.03 -2.29
CA THR A 72 16.89 28.86 -2.22
C THR A 72 17.34 27.59 -2.95
N THR A 73 18.65 27.42 -3.11
CA THR A 73 19.22 26.17 -3.65
C THR A 73 18.80 24.95 -2.83
N ASP A 74 18.78 25.07 -1.51
CA ASP A 74 18.40 23.98 -0.62
C ASP A 74 16.90 23.64 -0.74
N ASP A 75 16.05 24.66 -0.90
CA ASP A 75 14.62 24.48 -1.14
C ASP A 75 14.37 23.73 -2.47
N LEU A 76 15.17 24.02 -3.51
CA LEU A 76 15.09 23.33 -4.80
C LEU A 76 15.58 21.88 -4.70
N VAL A 77 16.59 21.57 -3.90
CA VAL A 77 17.03 20.18 -3.64
C VAL A 77 15.91 19.39 -2.96
N VAL A 78 15.26 19.96 -1.94
CA VAL A 78 14.12 19.33 -1.26
C VAL A 78 12.98 19.05 -2.26
N ALA A 79 12.67 20.02 -3.12
CA ALA A 79 11.64 19.86 -4.15
C ALA A 79 12.00 18.75 -5.15
N ALA A 80 13.21 18.76 -5.69
CA ALA A 80 13.68 17.77 -6.65
C ALA A 80 13.70 16.36 -6.06
N ASN A 81 14.15 16.20 -4.81
CA ASN A 81 14.14 14.91 -4.11
C ASN A 81 12.71 14.42 -3.85
N THR A 82 11.78 15.31 -3.54
CA THR A 82 10.36 14.95 -3.38
C THR A 82 9.74 14.50 -4.71
N TYR A 83 10.00 15.23 -5.80
CA TYR A 83 9.54 14.83 -7.14
C TYR A 83 10.14 13.50 -7.56
N LEU A 84 11.43 13.27 -7.29
CA LEU A 84 12.10 12.02 -7.60
C LEU A 84 11.54 10.85 -6.77
N HIS A 85 11.26 11.07 -5.49
CA HIS A 85 10.61 10.07 -4.64
C HIS A 85 9.22 9.72 -5.19
N LEU A 86 8.45 10.73 -5.61
CA LEU A 86 7.15 10.51 -6.22
C LEU A 86 7.26 9.73 -7.54
N LEU A 87 8.20 10.09 -8.42
CA LEU A 87 8.48 9.38 -9.67
C LEU A 87 8.92 7.92 -9.42
N GLY A 88 9.60 7.66 -8.30
CA GLY A 88 10.01 6.32 -7.89
C GLY A 88 8.86 5.44 -7.40
N LYS A 89 7.70 5.99 -7.00
CA LYS A 89 6.60 5.22 -6.40
C LYS A 89 5.87 4.31 -7.39
N GLY A 90 5.99 4.53 -8.70
CA GLY A 90 5.51 3.55 -9.68
C GLY A 90 5.37 4.04 -11.12
N ALA A 91 5.10 3.11 -12.04
CA ALA A 91 5.04 3.38 -13.47
C ALA A 91 4.01 4.46 -13.87
N ALA A 92 2.92 4.60 -13.12
CA ALA A 92 1.91 5.64 -13.37
C ALA A 92 2.48 7.05 -13.13
N THR A 93 3.29 7.22 -12.08
CA THR A 93 3.95 8.50 -11.78
C THR A 93 5.05 8.83 -12.78
N LEU A 94 5.81 7.83 -13.25
CA LEU A 94 6.80 7.99 -14.32
C LEU A 94 6.22 8.42 -15.67
N LYS A 95 4.94 8.14 -15.93
CA LYS A 95 4.28 8.59 -17.17
C LYS A 95 3.73 10.02 -17.06
N ASN A 96 3.73 10.62 -15.87
CA ASN A 96 3.21 11.96 -15.68
C ASN A 96 4.22 13.00 -16.20
N GLU A 97 3.86 13.67 -17.29
CA GLU A 97 4.72 14.67 -17.93
C GLU A 97 4.93 15.90 -17.04
N ALA A 98 3.89 16.38 -16.36
CA ALA A 98 4.00 17.54 -15.48
C ALA A 98 5.01 17.29 -14.35
N LEU A 99 5.01 16.09 -13.76
CA LEU A 99 5.95 15.71 -12.70
C LEU A 99 7.38 15.57 -13.22
N ARG A 100 7.58 14.97 -14.39
CA ARG A 100 8.90 14.86 -15.02
C ARG A 100 9.45 16.22 -15.46
N ASN A 101 8.57 17.09 -15.97
CA ASN A 101 8.90 18.46 -16.32
C ASN A 101 9.29 19.26 -15.07
N ALA A 102 8.53 19.13 -13.98
CA ALA A 102 8.83 19.77 -12.71
C ALA A 102 10.18 19.31 -12.15
N PHE A 103 10.42 17.99 -12.11
CA PHE A 103 11.71 17.43 -11.71
C PHE A 103 12.86 17.98 -12.56
N THR A 104 12.77 17.85 -13.88
CA THR A 104 13.86 18.24 -14.79
C THR A 104 14.11 19.74 -14.76
N SER A 105 13.06 20.57 -14.64
CA SER A 105 13.18 22.02 -14.50
C SER A 105 13.82 22.42 -13.17
N THR A 106 13.50 21.71 -12.09
CA THR A 106 14.10 21.93 -10.76
C THR A 106 15.59 21.57 -10.77
N VAL A 107 15.95 20.43 -11.38
CA VAL A 107 17.36 20.05 -11.56
C VAL A 107 18.09 21.07 -12.44
N TYR A 108 17.47 21.55 -13.53
CA TYR A 108 18.07 22.59 -14.36
C TYR A 108 18.38 23.88 -13.57
N ALA A 109 17.49 24.28 -12.66
CA ALA A 109 17.68 25.45 -11.81
C ALA A 109 18.80 25.29 -10.77
N LEU A 110 19.09 24.05 -10.34
CA LEU A 110 20.14 23.73 -9.37
C LEU A 110 21.55 23.72 -9.94
N LEU A 111 21.69 23.47 -11.23
CA LEU A 111 22.98 23.20 -11.88
C LEU A 111 23.73 24.46 -12.29
N SER A 112 25.05 24.36 -12.42
CA SER A 112 25.88 25.41 -13.03
C SER A 112 25.61 25.55 -14.53
N ASP A 113 26.02 26.66 -15.15
CA ASP A 113 25.76 26.90 -16.58
C ASP A 113 26.43 25.88 -17.52
N ALA A 114 27.55 25.29 -17.11
CA ALA A 114 28.18 24.19 -17.83
C ALA A 114 27.33 22.90 -17.75
N GLU A 115 26.86 22.56 -16.55
CA GLU A 115 26.06 21.36 -16.29
C GLU A 115 24.65 21.45 -16.87
N LYS A 116 24.06 22.65 -16.95
CA LYS A 116 22.78 22.89 -17.64
C LYS A 116 22.82 22.44 -19.09
N LYS A 117 23.90 22.72 -19.82
CA LYS A 117 24.07 22.27 -21.21
C LYS A 117 24.15 20.75 -21.28
N THR A 118 24.93 20.14 -20.38
CA THR A 118 25.03 18.68 -20.24
C THR A 118 23.66 18.05 -19.95
N LEU A 119 22.87 18.64 -19.05
CA LEU A 119 21.52 18.17 -18.72
C LEU A 119 20.61 18.14 -19.95
N LEU A 120 20.61 19.19 -20.78
CA LEU A 120 19.78 19.24 -21.98
C LEU A 120 20.16 18.14 -22.99
N THR A 121 21.45 17.86 -23.14
CA THR A 121 21.94 16.75 -23.98
C THR A 121 21.53 15.40 -23.39
N VAL A 122 21.75 15.19 -22.09
CA VAL A 122 21.42 13.95 -21.39
C VAL A 122 19.93 13.68 -21.38
N ALA A 123 19.10 14.69 -21.14
CA ALA A 123 17.63 14.59 -21.17
C ALA A 123 17.11 14.16 -22.55
N GLY A 124 17.76 14.59 -23.63
CA GLY A 124 17.48 14.11 -24.98
C GLY A 124 17.95 12.67 -25.22
N GLN A 125 19.11 12.28 -24.68
CA GLN A 125 19.65 10.92 -24.82
C GLN A 125 18.81 9.89 -24.06
N VAL A 126 18.44 10.17 -22.80
CA VAL A 126 17.60 9.29 -21.98
C VAL A 126 16.19 9.10 -22.53
N ALA A 127 15.73 9.91 -23.48
CA ALA A 127 14.51 9.62 -24.21
C ALA A 127 14.63 8.33 -25.06
N SER A 128 15.82 8.04 -25.57
CA SER A 128 16.10 6.93 -26.49
C SER A 128 16.90 5.79 -25.84
N ASP A 129 17.89 6.13 -25.02
CA ASP A 129 18.79 5.20 -24.34
C ASP A 129 18.97 5.60 -22.88
N LYS A 130 18.50 4.74 -21.96
CA LYS A 130 18.47 4.99 -20.51
C LYS A 130 19.84 4.91 -19.84
N SER A 131 20.93 4.72 -20.59
CA SER A 131 22.30 4.52 -20.08
C SER A 131 23.15 5.80 -19.95
N ALA A 132 22.55 6.99 -19.95
CA ALA A 132 23.30 8.24 -19.86
C ALA A 132 23.98 8.46 -18.49
N ASN A 133 25.12 9.15 -18.48
CA ASN A 133 25.76 9.57 -17.23
C ASN A 133 24.91 10.66 -16.54
N VAL A 134 24.45 10.35 -15.33
CA VAL A 134 23.64 11.25 -14.49
C VAL A 134 24.31 11.57 -13.15
N ASP A 135 25.62 11.33 -13.02
CA ASP A 135 26.35 11.42 -11.74
C ASP A 135 26.40 12.86 -11.21
N PHE A 136 26.46 13.84 -12.11
CA PHE A 136 26.39 15.26 -11.76
C PHE A 136 25.04 15.63 -11.13
N ILE A 137 23.94 15.00 -11.59
CA ILE A 137 22.60 15.18 -11.00
C ILE A 137 22.55 14.55 -9.62
N ASN A 138 23.09 13.33 -9.49
CA ASN A 138 23.13 12.63 -8.20
C ASN A 138 23.91 13.43 -7.15
N THR A 139 25.00 14.09 -7.58
CA THR A 139 25.81 14.97 -6.73
C THR A 139 25.05 16.25 -6.36
N ALA A 140 24.43 16.91 -7.33
CA ALA A 140 23.65 18.14 -7.11
C ALA A 140 22.43 17.92 -6.19
N LEU A 141 21.85 16.72 -6.20
CA LEU A 141 20.73 16.34 -5.34
C LEU A 141 21.14 15.80 -3.97
N GLY A 142 22.44 15.54 -3.75
CA GLY A 142 22.95 14.94 -2.51
C GLY A 142 22.48 13.51 -2.27
N ILE A 143 22.22 12.73 -3.34
CA ILE A 143 21.65 11.37 -3.26
C ILE A 143 22.66 10.25 -3.56
N THR A 144 23.96 10.54 -3.53
CA THR A 144 25.03 9.60 -3.89
C THR A 144 25.03 8.32 -3.05
N ASP A 145 24.50 8.37 -1.83
CA ASP A 145 24.38 7.20 -0.95
C ASP A 145 23.07 6.41 -1.18
N ASN A 146 22.09 6.99 -1.87
CA ASN A 146 20.79 6.39 -2.10
C ASN A 146 20.70 5.74 -3.48
N LYS A 147 21.15 4.48 -3.56
CA LYS A 147 21.13 3.66 -4.79
C LYS A 147 19.75 3.58 -5.45
N ALA A 148 18.67 3.54 -4.65
CA ALA A 148 17.31 3.46 -5.18
C ALA A 148 16.93 4.75 -5.91
N MET A 149 17.19 5.92 -5.31
CA MET A 149 16.89 7.21 -5.96
C MET A 149 17.76 7.44 -7.20
N MET A 150 19.06 7.10 -7.14
CA MET A 150 19.95 7.20 -8.30
C MET A 150 19.46 6.40 -9.51
N ALA A 151 18.91 5.20 -9.28
CA ALA A 151 18.37 4.36 -10.34
C ALA A 151 17.14 4.97 -11.04
N VAL A 152 16.40 5.87 -10.38
CA VAL A 152 15.20 6.51 -10.92
C VAL A 152 15.54 7.72 -11.80
N VAL A 153 16.67 8.38 -11.57
CA VAL A 153 17.05 9.64 -12.26
C VAL A 153 16.97 9.53 -13.79
N PRO A 154 17.55 8.52 -14.46
CA PRO A 154 17.47 8.41 -15.92
C PRO A 154 16.03 8.27 -16.47
N TYR A 155 15.11 7.75 -15.65
CA TYR A 155 13.69 7.60 -16.00
C TYR A 155 12.88 8.85 -15.68
N ALA A 156 13.31 9.62 -14.69
CA ALA A 156 12.67 10.86 -14.25
C ALA A 156 12.89 12.01 -15.25
N LEU A 157 14.02 12.03 -15.95
CA LEU A 157 14.37 13.09 -16.89
C LEU A 157 13.48 13.10 -18.12
N THR A 158 13.17 14.30 -18.62
CA THR A 158 12.41 14.51 -19.86
C THR A 158 12.99 15.66 -20.67
N THR A 159 12.83 15.61 -21.99
CA THR A 159 13.30 16.67 -22.88
C THR A 159 12.50 17.94 -22.63
N ILE A 160 13.19 19.00 -22.21
CA ILE A 160 12.59 20.33 -21.97
C ILE A 160 13.35 21.38 -22.76
N THR A 161 12.59 22.33 -23.29
CA THR A 161 13.11 23.57 -23.86
C THR A 161 12.99 24.68 -22.82
N PRO A 162 13.90 25.68 -22.79
CA PRO A 162 13.91 26.73 -21.76
C PRO A 162 12.58 27.50 -21.62
N ASP A 163 11.81 27.62 -22.69
CA ASP A 163 10.49 28.27 -22.74
C ASP A 163 9.37 27.48 -22.05
N LYS A 164 9.58 26.19 -21.77
CA LYS A 164 8.60 25.29 -21.14
C LYS A 164 8.99 24.84 -19.73
N MET A 165 10.02 25.47 -19.14
CA MET A 165 10.47 25.12 -17.80
C MET A 165 9.51 25.65 -16.75
N ALA A 166 8.98 24.72 -15.95
CA ALA A 166 8.10 25.02 -14.83
C ALA A 166 8.52 24.16 -13.65
N VAL A 167 8.95 24.79 -12.57
CA VAL A 167 9.38 24.12 -11.32
C VAL A 167 8.18 23.58 -10.52
N THR A 168 6.99 24.09 -10.80
CA THR A 168 5.72 23.71 -10.15
C THR A 168 4.58 23.75 -11.16
N ASP A 169 3.57 22.91 -10.94
CA ASP A 169 2.35 22.85 -11.73
C ASP A 169 1.16 22.57 -10.79
N ALA A 170 -0.01 23.15 -11.07
CA ALA A 170 -1.19 23.01 -10.22
C ALA A 170 -1.68 21.56 -10.09
N SER A 171 -1.40 20.71 -11.08
CA SER A 171 -1.74 19.28 -11.06
C SER A 171 -0.88 18.44 -10.12
N LEU A 172 0.24 18.98 -9.61
CA LEU A 172 1.15 18.24 -8.73
C LEU A 172 0.61 18.10 -7.31
N ALA A 173 -0.08 19.11 -6.77
CA ALA A 173 -0.62 19.07 -5.42
C ALA A 173 -1.56 17.86 -5.18
N PRO A 174 -2.62 17.64 -5.99
CA PRO A 174 -3.49 16.48 -5.79
C PRO A 174 -2.78 15.15 -6.07
N LEU A 175 -1.75 15.15 -6.93
CA LEU A 175 -0.93 13.97 -7.18
C LEU A 175 -0.10 13.62 -5.94
N MET A 176 0.55 14.60 -5.32
CA MET A 176 1.35 14.42 -4.12
C MET A 176 0.51 13.94 -2.94
N GLU A 177 -0.63 14.57 -2.69
CA GLU A 177 -1.55 14.15 -1.63
C GLU A 177 -1.94 12.67 -1.78
N LYS A 178 -2.24 12.23 -2.99
CA LYS A 178 -2.61 10.84 -3.28
C LYS A 178 -1.51 9.82 -2.96
N TYR A 179 -0.24 10.17 -3.21
CA TYR A 179 0.87 9.22 -3.13
C TYR A 179 1.74 9.36 -1.87
N PHE A 180 1.60 10.46 -1.12
CA PHE A 180 2.36 10.72 0.10
C PHE A 180 1.52 10.71 1.38
N ILE A 181 0.19 10.70 1.27
CA ILE A 181 -0.68 10.55 2.44
C ILE A 181 -1.12 9.09 2.51
N HIS A 182 -0.72 8.41 3.57
CA HIS A 182 -1.07 7.02 3.82
C HIS A 182 -1.86 6.89 5.11
N ASN A 183 -2.78 5.94 5.14
CA ASN A 183 -3.52 5.63 6.34
C ASN A 183 -2.64 4.80 7.29
N GLN A 184 -2.42 5.31 8.49
CA GLN A 184 -1.65 4.66 9.55
C GLN A 184 -2.47 4.58 10.82
N SER A 185 -2.19 3.58 11.66
CA SER A 185 -2.84 3.37 12.95
C SER A 185 -1.94 2.55 13.86
N VAL A 186 -2.25 2.53 15.16
CA VAL A 186 -1.54 1.67 16.12
C VAL A 186 -1.55 0.19 15.66
N LEU A 187 -2.62 -0.28 15.02
CA LEU A 187 -2.71 -1.66 14.54
C LEU A 187 -1.85 -1.96 13.30
N THR A 188 -1.58 -0.95 12.48
CA THR A 188 -0.69 -1.08 11.32
C THR A 188 0.78 -0.92 11.71
N ASP A 189 1.05 -0.06 12.70
CA ASP A 189 2.40 0.38 13.04
C ASP A 189 3.03 -0.47 14.16
N THR A 190 2.22 -1.19 14.94
CA THR A 190 2.74 -2.12 15.95
C THR A 190 3.52 -3.24 15.27
N ILE A 191 4.82 -3.35 15.56
CA ILE A 191 5.69 -4.40 15.05
C ILE A 191 5.73 -5.56 16.05
N VAL A 192 5.42 -6.77 15.58
CA VAL A 192 5.50 -8.00 16.34
C VAL A 192 6.43 -8.96 15.59
N PHE A 193 7.46 -9.48 16.26
CA PHE A 193 8.48 -10.35 15.66
C PHE A 193 9.14 -9.80 14.38
N GLY A 194 9.23 -8.47 14.24
CA GLY A 194 9.86 -7.81 13.09
C GLY A 194 8.93 -7.52 11.91
N PHE A 195 7.63 -7.79 12.03
CA PHE A 195 6.64 -7.45 11.00
C PHE A 195 5.41 -6.72 11.57
N PRO A 196 4.68 -5.96 10.73
CA PRO A 196 3.44 -5.30 11.13
C PRO A 196 2.38 -6.26 11.71
N PHE A 197 1.76 -5.88 12.82
CA PHE A 197 0.76 -6.68 13.56
C PHE A 197 -0.42 -7.11 12.69
N HIS A 198 -0.93 -6.23 11.83
CA HIS A 198 -2.05 -6.56 10.96
C HIS A 198 -1.74 -7.72 9.99
N TYR A 199 -0.47 -7.89 9.56
CA TYR A 199 -0.06 -9.07 8.80
C TYR A 199 -0.03 -10.32 9.67
N LEU A 200 0.43 -10.23 10.93
CA LEU A 200 0.35 -11.35 11.88
C LEU A 200 -1.09 -11.82 12.08
N TYR A 201 -1.98 -10.86 12.30
CA TYR A 201 -3.38 -11.14 12.57
C TYR A 201 -4.03 -11.88 11.40
N THR A 202 -3.84 -11.35 10.19
CA THR A 202 -4.45 -11.91 8.98
C THR A 202 -3.82 -13.22 8.52
N ALA A 203 -2.50 -13.34 8.57
CA ALA A 203 -1.79 -14.51 8.05
C ALA A 203 -1.76 -15.70 9.04
N LEU A 204 -1.65 -15.43 10.34
CA LEU A 204 -1.49 -16.50 11.34
C LEU A 204 -2.72 -16.65 12.23
N PHE A 205 -3.14 -15.57 12.88
CA PHE A 205 -4.21 -15.65 13.88
C PHE A 205 -5.53 -16.14 13.27
N LEU A 206 -5.95 -15.61 12.12
CA LEU A 206 -7.19 -16.03 11.46
C LEU A 206 -7.16 -17.51 11.04
N LEU A 207 -6.01 -18.02 10.58
CA LEU A 207 -5.86 -19.44 10.23
C LEU A 207 -5.95 -20.34 11.46
N VAL A 208 -5.22 -20.00 12.52
CA VAL A 208 -5.26 -20.75 13.79
C VAL A 208 -6.67 -20.74 14.38
N LEU A 209 -7.34 -19.58 14.38
CA LEU A 209 -8.71 -19.43 14.84
C LEU A 209 -9.66 -20.34 14.05
N PHE A 210 -9.52 -20.39 12.73
CA PHE A 210 -10.36 -21.26 11.88
C PHE A 210 -10.18 -22.74 12.24
N VAL A 211 -8.94 -23.21 12.37
CA VAL A 211 -8.66 -24.60 12.79
C VAL A 211 -9.24 -24.89 14.17
N LEU A 212 -9.11 -23.95 15.13
CA LEU A 212 -9.68 -24.09 16.46
C LEU A 212 -11.22 -24.18 16.42
N ILE A 213 -11.89 -23.38 15.58
CA ILE A 213 -13.34 -23.48 15.37
C ILE A 213 -13.72 -24.86 14.85
N CYS A 214 -12.98 -25.41 13.88
CA CYS A 214 -13.21 -26.77 13.37
C CYS A 214 -13.04 -27.84 14.47
N LEU A 215 -11.98 -27.75 15.28
CA LEU A 215 -11.74 -28.69 16.39
C LEU A 215 -12.86 -28.63 17.43
N ILE A 216 -13.29 -27.42 17.82
CA ILE A 216 -14.40 -27.20 18.75
C ILE A 216 -15.69 -27.76 18.16
N TYR A 217 -15.94 -27.53 16.87
CA TYR A 217 -17.12 -28.05 16.18
C TYR A 217 -17.17 -29.58 16.21
N CYS A 218 -16.06 -30.27 15.91
CA CYS A 218 -16.00 -31.74 16.00
C CYS A 218 -16.36 -32.21 17.42
N GLN A 219 -15.79 -31.60 18.46
CA GLN A 219 -16.10 -31.95 19.85
C GLN A 219 -17.58 -31.70 20.22
N VAL A 220 -18.16 -30.60 19.71
CA VAL A 220 -19.59 -30.29 19.92
C VAL A 220 -20.46 -31.32 19.22
N ILE A 221 -20.13 -31.72 18.00
CA ILE A 221 -20.89 -32.74 17.25
C ILE A 221 -20.84 -34.10 17.93
N ASP A 222 -19.66 -34.53 18.39
CA ASP A 222 -19.54 -35.79 19.12
C ASP A 222 -20.48 -35.81 20.33
N ARG A 223 -20.48 -34.73 21.13
CA ARG A 223 -21.39 -34.57 22.28
C ARG A 223 -22.86 -34.59 21.87
N LEU A 224 -23.22 -33.96 20.76
CA LEU A 224 -24.58 -33.97 20.22
C LEU A 224 -24.97 -35.39 19.77
N MET A 225 -24.08 -36.12 19.12
CA MET A 225 -24.32 -37.51 18.71
C MET A 225 -24.57 -38.41 19.93
N LYS A 226 -23.79 -38.26 21.01
CA LYS A 226 -24.03 -38.99 22.28
C LYS A 226 -25.40 -38.67 22.85
N LYS A 227 -25.74 -37.38 22.93
CA LYS A 227 -27.00 -36.89 23.50
C LYS A 227 -28.23 -37.43 22.77
N TYR A 228 -28.15 -37.60 21.45
CA TYR A 228 -29.26 -38.10 20.63
C TYR A 228 -29.16 -39.58 20.30
N GLY A 229 -28.21 -40.33 20.89
CA GLY A 229 -28.08 -41.77 20.70
C GLY A 229 -27.72 -42.18 19.27
N MET A 230 -27.01 -41.33 18.53
CA MET A 230 -26.59 -41.58 17.14
C MET A 230 -25.14 -42.08 17.05
N GLU A 231 -24.58 -42.57 18.16
CA GLU A 231 -23.30 -43.28 18.12
C GLU A 231 -23.51 -44.59 17.36
N SER A 232 -23.07 -44.64 16.11
CA SER A 232 -22.78 -45.92 15.46
C SER A 232 -21.60 -46.53 16.19
N SER A 233 -21.76 -47.71 16.80
CA SER A 233 -20.62 -48.51 17.26
C SER A 233 -19.78 -48.87 16.03
N TYR A 234 -18.67 -48.18 15.84
CA TYR A 234 -17.61 -48.67 14.96
C TYR A 234 -16.78 -49.66 15.77
N GLU A 235 -17.30 -50.88 15.94
CA GLU A 235 -16.46 -52.07 16.12
C GLU A 235 -15.91 -52.51 14.76
#